data_AF-A0A928DUU0-F1
#
_entry.id   AF-A0A928DUU0-F1
#
_cell.length_a   1.000
_cell.length_b   1.000
_cell.length_c   1.000
_cell.angle_alpha   90.00
_cell.angle_beta   90.00
_cell.angle_gamma   90.00
#
_symmetry.space_group_name_H-M   'P 1'
#
loop_
_entity.id
_entity.type
_entity.pdbx_description
1 polymer ?
#
loop_
_entity_poly.entity_id
_entity_poly.type
_entity_poly.pdbx_seq_one_letter_code
_entity_poly.pdbx_strand_id
1 'polypeptide(L)'
;MKILHVASLAARESWLEKALREAPVKLKFHEVHGSFEGMKALRSEAFDIVFLSIRPLKSSLDFIDGCRTSGVIVPMMLLGRKKDSDLMTQCCERGGNGIISLENTTITDLLWQIFFTIQHSRQSAQNVELRNRLEQEMLRKSEENALFIANQRAMLREEYPDAGAVSTLSSQYLELLKRSIPLGISRFTQETKEFLPLLLEEKLTAADLFSMHLDALETILKTPGRKSSLHLMNRANILVSQLMIALSAHYQQKAERTEISPISFDDFASNGEVY
;
A
#
# COMPACT_ATOMS: atom_id res chain seq x y z
N MET A 1 8.04 24.92 -24.68
CA MET A 1 6.86 24.89 -23.79
C MET A 1 5.68 25.51 -24.52
N LYS A 2 4.51 24.85 -24.53
CA LYS A 2 3.28 25.32 -25.16
C LYS A 2 2.35 25.90 -24.11
N ILE A 3 1.97 27.14 -24.29
CA ILE A 3 1.12 27.90 -23.37
C ILE A 3 -0.17 28.23 -24.11
N LEU A 4 -1.31 27.89 -23.50
CA LEU A 4 -2.62 28.35 -23.95
C LEU A 4 -3.05 29.52 -23.07
N HIS A 5 -3.51 30.60 -23.67
CA HIS A 5 -4.19 31.68 -22.97
C HIS A 5 -5.62 31.79 -23.47
N VAL A 6 -6.57 31.52 -22.58
CA VAL A 6 -8.00 31.74 -22.82
C VAL A 6 -8.32 33.16 -22.37
N ALA A 7 -8.28 34.07 -23.34
CA ALA A 7 -8.56 35.47 -23.15
C ALA A 7 -10.06 35.73 -23.10
N SER A 8 -10.42 36.80 -22.37
CA SER A 8 -11.75 37.39 -22.48
C SER A 8 -11.87 38.18 -23.77
N LEU A 9 -13.05 38.19 -24.40
CA LEU A 9 -13.34 38.93 -25.63
C LEU A 9 -13.05 40.44 -25.52
N ALA A 10 -12.96 40.99 -24.30
CA ALA A 10 -12.72 42.40 -24.03
C ALA A 10 -11.23 42.78 -23.86
N ALA A 11 -10.30 41.82 -23.87
CA ALA A 11 -8.87 42.09 -23.68
C ALA A 11 -8.15 42.20 -25.02
N ARG A 12 -7.65 43.39 -25.37
CA ARG A 12 -6.70 43.60 -26.49
C ARG A 12 -5.28 43.47 -25.96
N GLU A 13 -4.45 42.71 -26.70
CA GLU A 13 -3.04 42.39 -26.44
C GLU A 13 -2.74 42.10 -24.97
N SER A 14 -2.77 40.82 -24.59
CA SER A 14 -2.46 40.45 -23.22
C SER A 14 -1.02 40.86 -22.89
N TRP A 15 -0.84 41.58 -21.77
CA TRP A 15 0.48 41.82 -21.18
C TRP A 15 1.32 40.53 -21.12
N LEU A 16 0.63 39.39 -20.93
CA LEU A 16 1.20 38.06 -20.93
C LEU A 16 1.93 37.72 -22.23
N GLU A 17 1.33 38.00 -23.39
CA GLU A 17 1.99 37.74 -24.67
C GLU A 17 3.30 38.53 -24.81
N LYS A 18 3.28 39.82 -24.44
CA LYS A 18 4.48 40.68 -24.46
C LYS A 18 5.56 40.16 -23.52
N ALA A 19 5.17 39.86 -22.27
CA ALA A 19 6.06 39.31 -21.25
C ALA A 19 6.69 37.97 -21.66
N LEU A 20 5.93 37.10 -22.35
CA LEU A 20 6.42 35.79 -22.77
C LEU A 20 7.27 35.85 -24.05
N ARG A 21 7.08 36.84 -24.93
CA ARG A 21 7.96 37.07 -26.10
C ARG A 21 9.36 37.52 -25.68
N GLU A 22 9.46 38.28 -24.60
CA GLU A 22 10.74 38.75 -24.04
C GLU A 22 11.44 37.69 -23.17
N ALA A 23 10.79 36.55 -22.92
CA ALA A 23 11.37 35.49 -22.11
C ALA A 23 12.60 34.86 -22.81
N PRO A 24 13.67 34.52 -22.06
CA PRO A 24 14.87 33.91 -22.62
C PRO A 24 14.69 32.44 -23.04
N VAL A 25 13.45 31.94 -23.09
CA VAL A 25 13.10 30.54 -23.30
C VAL A 25 12.20 30.41 -24.52
N LYS A 26 12.33 29.31 -25.29
CA LYS A 26 11.47 29.04 -26.45
C LYS A 26 10.04 28.66 -26.02
N LEU A 27 9.14 29.64 -26.06
CA LEU A 27 7.73 29.50 -25.74
C LEU A 27 6.88 29.52 -27.01
N LYS A 28 5.90 28.63 -27.09
CA LYS A 28 4.84 28.66 -28.11
C LYS A 28 3.57 29.14 -27.44
N PHE A 29 3.21 30.38 -27.67
CA PHE A 29 2.03 31.02 -27.11
C PHE A 29 0.85 30.88 -28.09
N HIS A 30 -0.29 30.42 -27.58
CA HIS A 30 -1.54 30.34 -28.32
C HIS A 30 -2.61 31.10 -27.53
N GLU A 31 -3.14 32.16 -28.13
CA GLU A 31 -4.26 32.90 -27.55
C GLU A 31 -5.56 32.50 -28.24
N VAL A 32 -6.59 32.24 -27.44
CA VAL A 32 -7.95 31.95 -27.90
C VAL A 32 -8.93 32.77 -27.08
N HIS A 33 -10.03 33.19 -27.71
CA HIS A 33 -11.02 34.02 -27.04
C HIS A 33 -12.25 33.19 -26.65
N GLY A 34 -12.52 33.15 -25.35
CA GLY A 34 -13.69 32.48 -24.78
C GLY A 34 -13.51 30.97 -24.53
N SER A 35 -14.37 30.46 -23.63
CA SER A 35 -14.33 29.08 -23.13
C SER A 35 -14.49 28.02 -24.21
N PHE A 36 -15.33 28.26 -25.24
CA PHE A 36 -15.58 27.28 -26.30
C PHE A 36 -14.33 27.00 -27.15
N GLU A 37 -13.67 28.06 -27.62
CA GLU A 37 -12.43 27.93 -28.39
C GLU A 37 -11.28 27.40 -27.51
N GLY A 38 -11.25 27.76 -26.22
CA GLY A 38 -10.35 27.14 -25.23
C GLY A 38 -10.50 25.62 -25.16
N MET A 39 -11.73 25.13 -25.04
CA MET A 39 -12.01 23.68 -24.99
C MET A 39 -11.72 23.00 -26.32
N LYS A 40 -11.93 23.68 -27.45
CA LYS A 40 -11.58 23.16 -28.78
C LYS A 40 -10.06 23.02 -28.93
N ALA A 41 -9.31 24.04 -28.51
CA ALA A 41 -7.84 24.02 -28.54
C ALA A 41 -7.27 22.88 -27.69
N LEU A 42 -7.77 22.70 -26.46
CA LEU A 42 -7.35 21.62 -25.55
C LEU A 42 -7.64 20.21 -26.10
N ARG A 43 -8.63 20.07 -26.99
CA ARG A 43 -8.92 18.80 -27.68
C ARG A 43 -8.02 18.55 -28.89
N SER A 44 -7.61 19.60 -29.59
CA SER A 44 -6.76 19.49 -30.78
C SER A 44 -5.28 19.38 -30.45
N GLU A 45 -4.82 19.97 -29.35
CA GLU A 45 -3.41 20.09 -29.04
C GLU A 45 -3.13 19.96 -27.54
N ALA A 46 -2.01 19.33 -27.20
CA ALA A 46 -1.53 19.26 -25.82
C ALA A 46 -0.76 20.54 -25.45
N PHE A 47 -1.14 21.14 -24.32
CA PHE A 47 -0.51 22.32 -23.74
C PHE A 47 0.18 21.97 -22.41
N ASP A 48 1.27 22.65 -22.09
CA ASP A 48 1.99 22.48 -20.83
C ASP A 48 1.29 23.22 -19.68
N ILE A 49 0.65 24.36 -19.97
CA ILE A 49 -0.08 25.19 -19.00
C ILE A 49 -1.17 26.02 -19.69
N VAL A 50 -2.26 26.29 -18.99
CA VAL A 50 -3.36 27.15 -19.42
C VAL A 50 -3.46 28.38 -18.53
N PHE A 51 -3.55 29.55 -19.13
CA PHE A 51 -3.89 30.81 -18.46
C PHE A 51 -5.31 31.22 -18.77
N LEU A 52 -6.05 31.67 -17.75
CA LEU A 52 -7.44 32.11 -17.89
C LEU A 52 -7.57 33.56 -17.43
N SER A 53 -8.05 34.46 -18.28
CA SER A 53 -8.32 35.83 -17.87
C SER A 53 -9.55 35.91 -16.95
N ILE A 54 -9.42 36.56 -15.79
CA ILE A 54 -10.51 36.75 -14.82
C ILE A 54 -11.46 37.87 -15.29
N ARG A 55 -12.19 37.71 -16.40
CA ARG A 55 -13.34 38.56 -16.80
C ARG A 55 -14.28 37.84 -17.79
N PRO A 56 -15.53 37.51 -17.41
CA PRO A 56 -16.07 37.48 -16.04
C PRO A 56 -15.54 36.26 -15.27
N LEU A 57 -15.32 36.41 -13.96
CA LEU A 57 -14.76 35.38 -13.06
C LEU A 57 -15.49 34.03 -13.17
N LYS A 58 -16.82 34.06 -13.18
CA LYS A 58 -17.67 32.86 -13.27
C LYS A 58 -17.34 32.04 -14.52
N SER A 59 -17.09 32.70 -15.66
CA SER A 59 -16.73 32.03 -16.91
C SER A 59 -15.37 31.31 -16.84
N SER A 60 -14.43 31.81 -16.04
CA SER A 60 -13.11 31.20 -15.89
C SER A 60 -13.14 30.01 -14.94
N LEU A 61 -13.89 30.10 -13.84
CA LEU A 61 -14.04 28.99 -12.91
C LEU A 61 -14.87 27.85 -13.51
N ASP A 62 -15.96 28.17 -14.20
CA ASP A 62 -16.79 27.18 -14.91
C ASP A 62 -16.00 26.49 -16.04
N PHE A 63 -15.00 27.18 -16.62
CA PHE A 63 -14.08 26.56 -17.58
C PHE A 63 -13.15 25.54 -16.92
N ILE A 64 -12.60 25.84 -15.73
CA ILE A 64 -11.77 24.89 -14.98
C ILE A 64 -12.61 23.64 -14.65
N ASP A 65 -13.83 23.83 -14.14
CA ASP A 65 -14.73 22.73 -13.84
C ASP A 65 -15.01 21.89 -15.08
N GLY A 66 -15.40 22.54 -16.18
CA GLY A 66 -15.64 21.85 -17.46
C GLY A 66 -14.44 21.04 -17.93
N CYS A 67 -13.22 21.58 -17.78
CA CYS A 67 -12.00 20.85 -18.10
C CYS A 67 -11.82 19.61 -17.21
N ARG A 68 -11.99 19.74 -15.90
CA ARG A 68 -11.84 18.63 -14.95
C ARG A 68 -12.89 17.55 -15.18
N THR A 69 -14.15 17.92 -15.40
CA THR A 69 -15.22 16.97 -15.74
C THR A 69 -14.94 16.24 -17.06
N SER A 70 -14.31 16.91 -18.03
CA SER A 70 -13.92 16.30 -19.32
C SER A 70 -12.63 15.45 -19.25
N GLY A 71 -11.99 15.33 -18.08
CA GLY A 71 -10.75 14.58 -17.92
C GLY A 71 -9.48 15.30 -18.40
N VAL A 72 -9.55 16.61 -18.67
CA VAL A 72 -8.38 17.40 -19.05
C VAL A 72 -7.53 17.69 -17.80
N ILE A 73 -6.33 17.12 -17.76
CA ILE A 73 -5.37 17.26 -16.64
C ILE A 73 -4.20 18.13 -17.11
N VAL A 74 -4.48 19.41 -17.35
CA VAL A 74 -3.47 20.43 -17.62
C VAL A 74 -3.48 21.44 -16.47
N PRO A 75 -2.32 21.92 -16.00
CA PRO A 75 -2.29 22.95 -14.98
C PRO A 75 -2.91 24.25 -15.50
N MET A 76 -3.72 24.89 -14.66
CA MET A 76 -4.48 26.09 -15.01
C MET A 76 -4.23 27.20 -13.99
N MET A 77 -3.90 28.39 -14.46
CA MET A 77 -3.70 29.56 -13.62
C MET A 77 -4.60 30.70 -14.08
N LEU A 78 -5.19 31.41 -13.12
CA LEU A 78 -5.99 32.60 -13.41
C LEU A 78 -5.08 33.83 -13.51
N LEU A 79 -5.39 34.72 -14.45
CA LEU A 79 -4.75 36.03 -14.61
C LEU A 79 -5.67 37.11 -14.06
N GLY A 80 -5.30 37.66 -12.91
CA GLY A 80 -6.00 38.75 -12.22
C GLY A 80 -5.20 40.04 -12.19
N ARG A 81 -5.87 41.16 -11.90
CA ARG A 81 -5.17 42.43 -11.64
C ARG A 81 -4.44 42.40 -10.30
N LYS A 82 -5.13 41.94 -9.26
CA LYS A 82 -4.63 41.78 -7.89
C LYS A 82 -4.70 40.32 -7.46
N LYS A 83 -3.83 39.93 -6.53
CA LYS A 83 -3.98 38.68 -5.78
C LYS A 83 -5.19 38.81 -4.87
N ASP A 84 -6.16 37.95 -5.06
CA ASP A 84 -7.34 37.84 -4.21
C ASP A 84 -7.33 36.45 -3.58
N SER A 85 -7.28 36.42 -2.24
CA SER A 85 -7.18 35.18 -1.48
C SER A 85 -8.43 34.33 -1.62
N ASP A 86 -9.61 34.96 -1.75
CA ASP A 86 -10.87 34.23 -1.89
C ASP A 86 -10.95 33.56 -3.26
N LEU A 87 -10.56 34.29 -4.31
CA LEU A 87 -10.48 33.73 -5.66
C LEU A 87 -9.44 32.62 -5.77
N MET A 88 -8.33 32.74 -5.04
CA MET A 88 -7.31 31.70 -5.00
C MET A 88 -7.87 30.41 -4.41
N THR A 89 -8.60 30.50 -3.30
CA THR A 89 -9.29 29.35 -2.70
C THR A 89 -10.27 28.72 -3.67
N GLN A 90 -11.18 29.51 -4.26
CA GLN A 90 -12.16 29.02 -5.24
C GLN A 90 -11.51 28.36 -6.47
N CYS A 91 -10.39 28.92 -6.94
CA CYS A 91 -9.61 28.35 -8.05
C CYS A 91 -9.05 26.97 -7.67
N CYS A 92 -8.41 26.85 -6.50
CA CYS A 92 -7.84 25.60 -6.02
C CYS A 92 -8.89 24.51 -5.79
N GLU A 93 -10.03 24.86 -5.18
CA GLU A 93 -11.13 23.91 -4.91
C GLU A 93 -11.68 23.29 -6.19
N ARG A 94 -11.68 24.06 -7.29
CA ARG A 94 -12.09 23.60 -8.62
C ARG A 94 -10.96 22.92 -9.40
N GLY A 95 -9.80 22.75 -8.80
CA GLY A 95 -8.65 22.08 -9.40
C GLY A 95 -7.76 22.97 -10.27
N GLY A 96 -7.88 24.28 -10.17
CA GLY A 96 -6.88 25.23 -10.66
C GLY A 96 -5.63 25.27 -9.76
N ASN A 97 -4.58 25.95 -10.22
CA ASN A 97 -3.26 25.90 -9.58
C ASN A 97 -2.79 27.23 -9.00
N GLY A 98 -3.45 28.34 -9.32
CA GLY A 98 -2.90 29.64 -8.95
C GLY A 98 -3.67 30.84 -9.49
N ILE A 99 -3.36 32.00 -8.93
CA ILE A 99 -3.68 33.31 -9.50
C ILE A 99 -2.38 34.11 -9.66
N ILE A 100 -2.16 34.63 -10.86
CA ILE A 100 -1.08 35.56 -11.19
C ILE A 100 -1.65 36.98 -11.23
N SER A 101 -0.94 37.91 -10.57
CA SER A 101 -1.30 39.32 -10.49
C SER A 101 -0.53 40.10 -11.56
N LEU A 102 -1.22 40.56 -12.61
CA LEU A 102 -0.62 41.26 -13.73
C LEU A 102 0.04 42.61 -13.32
N GLU A 103 -0.44 43.26 -12.25
CA GLU A 103 0.07 44.58 -11.84
C GLU A 103 1.46 44.53 -11.19
N ASN A 104 1.81 43.43 -10.53
CA ASN A 104 2.98 43.35 -9.64
C ASN A 104 3.94 42.18 -9.97
N THR A 105 3.68 41.44 -11.04
CA THR A 105 4.46 40.24 -11.38
C THR A 105 5.54 40.59 -12.39
N THR A 106 6.80 40.31 -12.07
CA THR A 106 7.91 40.43 -13.03
C THR A 106 7.92 39.24 -13.98
N ILE A 107 8.62 39.35 -15.12
CA ILE A 107 8.79 38.23 -16.07
C ILE A 107 9.46 37.04 -15.37
N THR A 108 10.46 37.30 -14.52
CA THR A 108 11.14 36.26 -13.74
C THR A 108 10.18 35.52 -12.81
N ASP A 109 9.32 36.25 -12.09
CA ASP A 109 8.33 35.67 -11.20
C ASP A 109 7.30 34.83 -11.96
N LEU A 110 6.86 35.31 -13.12
CA LEU A 110 5.95 34.59 -14.02
C LEU A 110 6.56 33.28 -14.49
N LEU A 111 7.80 33.32 -14.99
CA LEU A 111 8.50 32.11 -15.46
C LEU A 111 8.72 31.11 -14.34
N TRP A 112 9.06 31.58 -13.14
CA TRP A 112 9.19 30.72 -11.96
C TRP A 112 7.86 30.07 -11.58
N GLN A 113 6.77 30.85 -11.56
CA GLN A 113 5.43 30.33 -11.27
C GLN A 113 4.97 29.31 -12.31
N ILE A 114 5.23 29.55 -13.60
CA ILE A 114 4.95 28.58 -14.67
C ILE A 114 5.72 27.29 -14.42
N PHE A 115 7.03 27.39 -14.25
CA PHE A 115 7.89 26.22 -14.05
C PHE A 115 7.45 25.40 -12.84
N PHE A 116 7.27 26.06 -11.69
CA PHE A 116 6.85 25.41 -10.46
C PHE A 116 5.49 24.72 -10.61
N THR A 117 4.53 25.39 -11.23
CA THR A 117 3.17 24.84 -11.43
C THR A 117 3.18 23.59 -12.31
N ILE A 118 3.94 23.62 -13.41
CA ILE A 118 4.08 22.46 -14.30
C ILE A 118 4.73 21.29 -13.57
N GLN A 119 5.83 21.55 -12.84
CA GLN A 119 6.53 20.51 -12.09
C GLN A 119 5.64 19.89 -11.01
N HIS A 120 4.96 20.73 -10.23
CA HIS A 120 4.07 20.28 -9.17
C HIS A 120 2.91 19.43 -9.73
N SER A 121 2.31 19.87 -10.85
CA SER A 121 1.25 19.09 -11.51
C SER A 121 1.74 17.73 -12.01
N ARG A 122 2.95 17.66 -12.58
CA ARG A 122 3.55 16.39 -13.04
C ARG A 122 3.86 15.46 -11.88
N GLN A 123 4.46 15.98 -10.81
CA GLN A 123 4.76 15.22 -9.60
C GLN A 123 3.48 14.68 -8.95
N SER A 124 2.43 15.50 -8.88
CA SER A 124 1.14 15.09 -8.34
C SER A 124 0.54 13.94 -9.16
N ALA A 125 0.53 14.05 -10.49
CA ALA A 125 0.06 12.99 -11.38
C ALA A 125 0.85 11.68 -11.21
N GLN A 126 2.17 11.76 -11.16
CA GLN A 126 3.05 10.60 -10.92
C GLN A 126 2.79 9.96 -9.56
N ASN A 127 2.57 10.76 -8.51
CA ASN A 127 2.28 10.25 -7.18
C ASN A 127 0.94 9.52 -7.13
N VAL A 128 -0.08 10.01 -7.82
CA VAL A 128 -1.37 9.30 -7.94
C VAL A 128 -1.19 7.97 -8.65
N GLU A 129 -0.48 7.97 -9.78
CA GLU A 129 -0.21 6.73 -10.53
C GLU A 129 0.56 5.70 -9.68
N LEU A 130 1.63 6.13 -9.00
CA LEU A 130 2.42 5.26 -8.13
C LEU A 130 1.59 4.69 -6.98
N ARG A 131 0.74 5.51 -6.35
CA ARG A 131 -0.16 5.05 -5.28
C ARG A 131 -1.12 3.98 -5.78
N ASN A 132 -1.76 4.23 -6.93
CA ASN A 132 -2.69 3.27 -7.53
C ASN A 132 -1.98 1.95 -7.87
N ARG A 133 -0.75 2.01 -8.43
CA ARG A 133 0.05 0.82 -8.72
C ARG A 133 0.40 0.04 -7.46
N LEU A 134 0.86 0.74 -6.41
CA LEU A 134 1.20 0.10 -5.13
C LEU A 134 -0.03 -0.56 -4.49
N GLU A 135 -1.19 0.10 -4.54
CA GLU A 135 -2.44 -0.46 -4.02
C GLU A 135 -2.85 -1.74 -4.77
N GLN A 136 -2.78 -1.73 -6.10
CA GLN A 136 -3.02 -2.92 -6.92
C GLN A 136 -2.05 -4.05 -6.63
N GLU A 137 -0.75 -3.75 -6.48
CA GLU A 137 0.25 -4.75 -6.12
C GLU A 137 -0.01 -5.36 -4.74
N MET A 138 -0.42 -4.54 -3.76
CA MET A 138 -0.75 -5.00 -2.42
C MET A 138 -1.99 -5.90 -2.43
N LEU A 139 -3.02 -5.54 -3.20
CA LEU A 139 -4.22 -6.35 -3.36
C LEU A 139 -3.89 -7.70 -3.99
N ARG A 140 -3.14 -7.70 -5.10
CA ARG A 140 -2.71 -8.92 -5.79
C ARG A 140 -1.92 -9.85 -4.86
N LYS A 141 -0.97 -9.31 -4.10
CA LYS A 141 -0.20 -10.10 -3.12
C LYS A 141 -1.09 -10.63 -1.99
N SER A 142 -2.10 -9.88 -1.57
CA SER A 142 -3.06 -10.34 -0.56
C SER A 142 -3.86 -11.53 -1.06
N GLU A 143 -4.35 -11.48 -2.30
CA GLU A 143 -5.05 -12.58 -2.97
C GLU A 143 -4.15 -13.82 -3.12
N GLU A 144 -2.90 -13.63 -3.57
CA GLU A 144 -1.91 -14.71 -3.69
C GLU A 144 -1.65 -15.39 -2.33
N ASN A 145 -1.51 -14.61 -1.25
CA ASN A 145 -1.31 -15.16 0.09
C ASN A 145 -2.55 -15.92 0.60
N ALA A 146 -3.76 -15.39 0.34
CA ALA A 146 -5.00 -16.05 0.73
C ALA A 146 -5.15 -17.40 0.02
N LEU A 147 -4.85 -17.45 -1.28
CA LEU A 147 -4.83 -18.68 -2.06
C LEU A 147 -3.81 -19.68 -1.51
N PHE A 148 -2.60 -19.20 -1.19
CA PHE A 148 -1.55 -20.03 -0.63
C PHE A 148 -1.98 -20.70 0.68
N ILE A 149 -2.56 -19.94 1.61
CA ILE A 149 -3.08 -20.47 2.88
C ILE A 149 -4.21 -21.46 2.64
N ALA A 150 -5.14 -21.14 1.73
CA ALA A 150 -6.25 -22.03 1.39
C ALA A 150 -5.76 -23.38 0.84
N ASN A 151 -4.74 -23.37 -0.02
CA ASN A 151 -4.12 -24.59 -0.54
C ASN A 151 -3.45 -25.40 0.57
N GLN A 152 -2.71 -24.76 1.48
CA GLN A 152 -2.09 -25.46 2.62
C GLN A 152 -3.14 -26.09 3.55
N ARG A 153 -4.27 -25.42 3.79
CA ARG A 153 -5.39 -25.99 4.55
C ARG A 153 -6.02 -27.19 3.82
N ALA A 154 -6.19 -27.10 2.51
CA ALA A 154 -6.75 -28.20 1.72
C ALA A 154 -5.86 -29.44 1.79
N MET A 155 -4.55 -29.28 1.60
CA MET A 155 -3.56 -30.35 1.76
C MET A 155 -3.59 -30.95 3.16
N LEU A 156 -3.62 -30.10 4.19
CA LEU A 156 -3.68 -30.55 5.58
C LEU A 156 -4.92 -31.40 5.87
N ARG A 157 -6.10 -30.98 5.37
CA ARG A 157 -7.36 -31.73 5.55
C ARG A 157 -7.41 -33.04 4.77
N GLU A 158 -6.73 -33.10 3.62
CA GLU A 158 -6.64 -34.32 2.84
C GLU A 158 -5.81 -35.39 3.57
N GLU A 159 -4.68 -34.99 4.16
CA GLU A 159 -3.78 -35.91 4.85
C GLU A 159 -4.21 -36.19 6.31
N TYR A 160 -4.78 -35.19 6.99
CA TYR A 160 -5.23 -35.28 8.39
C TYR A 160 -6.64 -34.69 8.53
N PRO A 161 -7.70 -35.47 8.25
CA PRO A 161 -9.08 -35.00 8.28
C PRO A 161 -9.53 -34.47 9.65
N ASP A 162 -8.94 -35.02 10.71
CA ASP A 162 -9.23 -34.67 12.10
C ASP A 162 -8.37 -33.48 12.61
N ALA A 163 -7.45 -32.97 11.79
CA ALA A 163 -6.62 -31.83 12.17
C ALA A 163 -7.43 -30.54 12.24
N GLY A 164 -7.22 -29.77 13.30
CA GLY A 164 -7.87 -28.47 13.49
C GLY A 164 -9.01 -28.47 14.50
N ALA A 165 -8.96 -29.37 15.49
CA ALA A 165 -9.73 -29.19 16.70
C ALA A 165 -9.44 -27.79 17.29
N VAL A 166 -10.50 -27.04 17.62
CA VAL A 166 -10.36 -25.71 18.21
C VAL A 166 -9.64 -25.84 19.55
N SER A 167 -8.36 -25.43 19.56
CA SER A 167 -7.55 -25.39 20.77
C SER A 167 -7.77 -24.10 21.55
N THR A 168 -7.77 -24.20 22.87
CA THR A 168 -7.76 -23.03 23.77
C THR A 168 -6.45 -22.22 23.67
N LEU A 169 -5.41 -22.77 23.03
CA LEU A 169 -4.13 -22.10 22.78
C LEU A 169 -4.10 -21.24 21.52
N SER A 170 -5.12 -21.28 20.65
CA SER A 170 -5.12 -20.53 19.38
C SER A 170 -4.85 -19.04 19.56
N SER A 171 -5.47 -18.41 20.57
CA SER A 171 -5.23 -16.99 20.88
C SER A 171 -3.83 -16.75 21.45
N GLN A 172 -3.31 -17.67 22.26
CA GLN A 172 -1.97 -17.57 22.83
C GLN A 172 -0.88 -17.73 21.75
N TYR A 173 -1.10 -18.64 20.81
CA TYR A 173 -0.22 -18.84 19.66
C TYR A 173 -0.18 -17.62 18.74
N LEU A 174 -1.34 -17.01 18.48
CA LEU A 174 -1.41 -15.76 17.71
C LEU A 174 -0.61 -14.63 18.38
N GLU A 175 -0.76 -14.45 19.69
CA GLU A 175 0.00 -13.43 20.43
C GLU A 175 1.49 -13.74 20.50
N LEU A 176 1.85 -15.01 20.61
CA LEU A 176 3.22 -15.48 20.48
C LEU A 176 3.79 -15.05 19.12
N LEU A 177 3.15 -15.41 18.00
CA LEU A 177 3.59 -14.99 16.67
C LEU A 177 3.73 -13.47 16.51
N LYS A 178 2.76 -12.68 16.98
CA LYS A 178 2.84 -11.21 16.93
C LYS A 178 4.07 -10.67 17.68
N ARG A 179 4.45 -11.29 18.81
CA ARG A 179 5.65 -10.95 19.58
C ARG A 179 6.95 -11.46 18.93
N SER A 180 6.92 -12.65 18.37
CA SER A 180 8.07 -13.34 17.78
C SER A 180 8.57 -12.65 16.51
N ILE A 181 7.65 -12.27 15.63
CA ILE A 181 7.98 -11.79 14.28
C ILE A 181 8.84 -10.50 14.27
N PRO A 182 8.68 -9.53 15.17
CA PRO A 182 9.57 -8.37 15.26
C PRO A 182 10.99 -8.67 15.75
N LEU A 183 11.19 -9.64 16.64
CA LEU A 183 12.36 -9.75 17.52
C LEU A 183 13.48 -10.70 17.03
N GLY A 184 13.21 -11.54 16.02
CA GLY A 184 14.24 -12.34 15.33
C GLY A 184 14.47 -13.76 15.88
N ILE A 185 15.33 -14.52 15.19
CA ILE A 185 15.45 -16.00 15.28
C ILE A 185 15.93 -16.48 16.65
N SER A 186 16.77 -15.72 17.35
CA SER A 186 17.33 -16.13 18.65
C SER A 186 16.28 -16.30 19.75
N ARG A 187 15.12 -15.65 19.61
CA ARG A 187 14.02 -15.76 20.58
C ARG A 187 13.11 -16.95 20.33
N PHE A 188 13.10 -17.51 19.11
CA PHE A 188 12.23 -18.63 18.76
C PHE A 188 12.55 -19.89 19.56
N THR A 189 13.83 -20.12 19.91
CA THR A 189 14.23 -21.25 20.77
C THR A 189 13.64 -21.13 22.18
N GLN A 190 13.63 -19.93 22.76
CA GLN A 190 13.04 -19.69 24.08
C GLN A 190 11.52 -19.81 24.02
N GLU A 191 10.89 -19.20 23.01
CA GLU A 191 9.44 -19.26 22.81
C GLU A 191 8.96 -20.70 22.56
N THR A 192 9.75 -21.51 21.85
CA THR A 192 9.50 -22.94 21.68
C THR A 192 9.54 -23.68 23.01
N LYS A 193 10.55 -23.44 23.85
CA LYS A 193 10.66 -24.07 25.18
C LYS A 193 9.51 -23.69 26.12
N GLU A 194 9.03 -22.46 26.04
CA GLU A 194 7.91 -21.97 26.86
C GLU A 194 6.56 -22.50 26.38
N PHE A 195 6.36 -22.62 25.06
CA PHE A 195 5.06 -22.96 24.49
C PHE A 195 4.83 -24.48 24.32
N LEU A 196 5.90 -25.25 24.11
CA LEU A 196 5.82 -26.69 23.90
C LEU A 196 5.12 -27.48 25.03
N PRO A 197 5.36 -27.20 26.33
CA PRO A 197 4.65 -27.90 27.41
C PRO A 197 3.12 -27.73 27.33
N LEU A 198 2.64 -26.55 26.92
CA LEU A 198 1.21 -26.25 26.77
C LEU A 198 0.60 -27.09 25.65
N LEU A 199 1.31 -27.22 24.52
CA LEU A 199 0.88 -28.06 23.40
C LEU A 199 0.76 -29.53 23.80
N LEU A 200 1.71 -30.02 24.61
CA LEU A 200 1.73 -31.40 25.11
C LEU A 200 0.61 -31.67 26.12
N GLU A 201 0.27 -30.69 26.96
CA GLU A 201 -0.81 -30.78 27.94
C GLU A 201 -2.19 -30.90 27.27
N GLU A 202 -2.42 -30.14 26.19
CA GLU A 202 -3.63 -30.26 25.36
C GLU A 202 -3.61 -31.46 24.39
N LYS A 203 -2.53 -32.25 24.39
CA LYS A 203 -2.34 -33.41 23.50
C LYS A 203 -2.46 -33.07 22.02
N LEU A 204 -2.04 -31.87 21.63
CA LEU A 204 -2.09 -31.45 20.23
C LEU A 204 -1.09 -32.26 19.40
N THR A 205 -1.48 -32.58 18.17
CA THR A 205 -0.60 -33.18 17.17
C THR A 205 0.15 -32.11 16.37
N ALA A 206 1.14 -32.52 15.58
CA ALA A 206 1.80 -31.61 14.64
C ALA A 206 0.81 -31.03 13.61
N ALA A 207 -0.20 -31.81 13.21
CA ALA A 207 -1.23 -31.37 12.28
C ALA A 207 -2.16 -30.32 12.91
N ASP A 208 -2.55 -30.49 14.18
CA ASP A 208 -3.34 -29.50 14.93
C ASP A 208 -2.58 -28.17 15.11
N LEU A 209 -1.29 -28.27 15.46
CA LEU A 209 -0.40 -27.12 15.56
C LEU A 209 -0.29 -26.39 14.22
N PHE A 210 -0.16 -27.11 13.11
CA PHE A 210 -0.09 -26.51 11.78
C PHE A 210 -1.42 -25.87 11.38
N SER A 211 -2.57 -26.48 11.71
CA SER A 211 -3.89 -25.86 11.49
C SER A 211 -4.02 -24.53 12.26
N MET A 212 -3.70 -24.55 13.56
CA MET A 212 -3.67 -23.35 14.41
C MET A 212 -2.72 -22.28 13.85
N HIS A 213 -1.61 -22.71 13.25
CA HIS A 213 -0.67 -21.82 12.60
C HIS A 213 -1.24 -21.11 11.38
N LEU A 214 -1.95 -21.83 10.51
CA LEU A 214 -2.60 -21.25 9.33
C LEU A 214 -3.67 -20.22 9.72
N ASP A 215 -4.43 -20.47 10.79
CA ASP A 215 -5.43 -19.55 11.33
C ASP A 215 -4.79 -18.25 11.86
N ALA A 216 -3.70 -18.39 12.61
CA ALA A 216 -2.97 -17.25 13.13
C ALA A 216 -2.29 -16.44 11.99
N LEU A 217 -1.72 -17.13 10.99
CA LEU A 217 -1.08 -16.51 9.84
C LEU A 217 -2.08 -15.72 8.99
N GLU A 218 -3.27 -16.27 8.74
CA GLU A 218 -4.35 -15.56 8.04
C GLU A 218 -4.77 -14.29 8.81
N THR A 219 -4.90 -14.38 10.13
CA THR A 219 -5.25 -13.24 10.98
C THR A 219 -4.20 -12.12 10.91
N ILE A 220 -2.91 -12.50 10.93
CA ILE A 220 -1.80 -11.54 10.82
C ILE A 220 -1.77 -10.90 9.42
N LEU A 221 -1.97 -11.69 8.36
CA LEU A 221 -1.90 -11.21 6.98
C LEU A 221 -3.11 -10.36 6.56
N LYS A 222 -4.26 -10.54 7.20
CA LYS A 222 -5.43 -9.65 7.04
C LYS A 222 -5.24 -8.27 7.69
N THR A 223 -4.28 -8.13 8.62
CA THR A 223 -4.03 -6.85 9.30
C THR A 223 -3.15 -5.94 8.41
N PRO A 224 -3.65 -4.77 7.94
CA PRO A 224 -2.86 -3.89 7.09
C PRO A 224 -1.71 -3.26 7.90
N GLY A 225 -0.44 -3.57 7.58
CA GLY A 225 0.67 -3.02 8.37
C GLY A 225 2.10 -3.39 7.99
N ARG A 226 2.79 -2.41 7.38
CA ARG A 226 4.24 -2.06 7.40
C ARG A 226 5.34 -3.09 7.07
N LYS A 227 5.10 -4.40 6.93
CA LYS A 227 6.15 -5.37 6.55
C LYS A 227 5.73 -6.26 5.39
N SER A 228 6.71 -6.71 4.60
CA SER A 228 6.50 -7.67 3.51
C SER A 228 5.85 -8.94 4.06
N SER A 229 4.68 -9.31 3.54
CA SER A 229 3.97 -10.55 3.88
C SER A 229 4.88 -11.77 3.81
N LEU A 230 5.79 -11.79 2.83
CA LEU A 230 6.81 -12.84 2.67
C LEU A 230 7.73 -12.93 3.90
N HIS A 231 8.15 -11.80 4.45
CA HIS A 231 9.02 -11.78 5.62
C HIS A 231 8.28 -12.25 6.89
N LEU A 232 7.00 -11.88 7.02
CA LEU A 232 6.15 -12.34 8.12
C LEU A 232 5.95 -13.86 8.03
N MET A 233 5.58 -14.36 6.85
CA MET A 233 5.38 -15.79 6.58
C MET A 233 6.65 -16.59 6.84
N ASN A 234 7.81 -16.18 6.29
CA ASN A 234 9.05 -16.90 6.51
C ASN A 234 9.42 -16.99 8.00
N ARG A 235 9.20 -15.94 8.78
CA ARG A 235 9.47 -15.96 10.22
C ARG A 235 8.49 -16.85 10.98
N ALA A 236 7.20 -16.76 10.66
CA ALA A 236 6.18 -17.59 11.26
C ALA A 236 6.42 -19.09 10.96
N ASN A 237 6.80 -19.41 9.72
CA ASN A 237 7.09 -20.77 9.27
C ASN A 237 8.30 -21.39 9.98
N ILE A 238 9.32 -20.59 10.33
CA ILE A 238 10.46 -21.06 11.12
C ILE A 238 9.99 -21.49 12.51
N LEU A 239 9.17 -20.67 13.15
CA LEU A 239 8.68 -20.95 14.51
C LEU A 239 7.78 -22.19 14.56
N VAL A 240 6.83 -22.33 13.63
CA VAL A 240 5.98 -23.52 13.58
C VAL A 240 6.80 -24.77 13.27
N SER A 241 7.79 -24.69 12.37
CA SER A 241 8.69 -25.82 12.08
C SER A 241 9.45 -26.26 13.32
N GLN A 242 9.97 -25.33 14.11
CA GLN A 242 10.69 -25.65 15.37
C GLN A 242 9.76 -26.32 16.39
N LEU A 243 8.55 -25.80 16.56
CA LEU A 243 7.55 -26.37 17.47
C LEU A 243 7.11 -27.76 17.00
N MET A 244 6.85 -27.97 15.70
CA MET A 244 6.48 -29.28 15.14
C MET A 244 7.60 -30.30 15.33
N ILE A 245 8.86 -29.94 15.05
CA ILE A 245 10.01 -30.83 15.28
C ILE A 245 10.11 -31.21 16.75
N ALA A 246 9.99 -30.24 17.67
CA ALA A 246 10.09 -30.51 19.09
C ALA A 246 8.93 -31.36 19.62
N LEU A 247 7.71 -31.12 19.13
CA LEU A 247 6.50 -31.87 19.46
C LEU A 247 6.62 -33.33 18.99
N SER A 248 7.01 -33.54 17.73
CA SER A 248 7.22 -34.88 17.16
C SER A 248 8.31 -35.65 17.91
N ALA A 249 9.44 -35.01 18.24
CA ALA A 249 10.51 -35.64 19.02
C ALA A 249 10.04 -36.08 20.41
N HIS A 250 9.20 -35.27 21.08
CA HIS A 250 8.63 -35.62 22.38
C HIS A 250 7.68 -36.82 22.30
N TYR A 251 6.80 -36.87 21.30
CA TYR A 251 5.89 -38.01 21.12
C TYR A 251 6.64 -39.29 20.75
N GLN A 252 7.67 -39.19 19.90
CA GLN A 252 8.51 -40.34 19.55
C GLN A 252 9.22 -40.90 20.79
N GLN A 253 9.87 -40.05 21.58
CA GLN A 253 10.54 -40.49 22.81
C GLN A 253 9.57 -41.12 23.82
N LYS A 254 8.34 -40.59 23.90
CA LYS A 254 7.29 -41.17 24.77
C LYS A 254 6.86 -42.55 24.26
N ALA A 255 6.68 -42.73 22.95
CA ALA A 255 6.33 -44.01 22.37
C ALA A 255 7.42 -45.06 22.63
N GLU A 256 8.69 -44.73 22.39
CA GLU A 256 9.85 -45.60 22.66
C GLU A 256 9.96 -45.99 24.15
N ARG A 257 9.64 -45.06 25.07
CA ARG A 257 9.59 -45.36 26.52
C ARG A 257 8.39 -46.18 26.96
N THR A 258 7.32 -46.21 26.19
CA THR A 258 6.11 -46.97 26.50
C THR A 258 6.20 -48.39 25.94
N GLU A 259 6.90 -48.58 24.81
CA GLU A 259 7.27 -49.90 24.28
C GLU A 259 8.35 -50.60 25.14
N ILE A 260 9.13 -49.85 25.93
CA ILE A 260 10.05 -50.38 26.92
C ILE A 260 9.42 -50.24 28.32
N SER A 261 8.47 -51.12 28.67
CA SER A 261 8.10 -51.39 30.07
C SER A 261 8.65 -52.76 30.51
N PRO A 262 8.93 -52.92 31.81
CA PRO A 262 10.17 -53.52 32.30
C PRO A 262 10.17 -55.04 32.13
N ILE A 263 11.33 -55.59 31.77
CA ILE A 263 11.64 -56.97 32.13
C ILE A 263 11.53 -57.03 33.66
N SER A 264 10.50 -57.70 34.15
CA SER A 264 10.33 -58.03 35.55
C SER A 264 11.58 -58.76 36.03
N PHE A 265 12.22 -58.24 37.08
CA PHE A 265 13.37 -58.88 37.71
C PHE A 265 12.98 -60.08 38.60
N ASP A 266 11.70 -60.50 38.59
CA ASP A 266 11.23 -61.66 39.36
C ASP A 266 11.44 -63.02 38.66
N ASP A 267 11.84 -63.05 37.38
CA ASP A 267 12.04 -64.31 36.64
C ASP A 267 13.43 -64.97 36.83
N PHE A 268 14.32 -64.40 37.66
CA PHE A 268 15.65 -64.98 37.93
C PHE A 268 15.82 -65.62 39.32
N ALA A 269 14.76 -65.74 40.12
CA ALA A 269 14.83 -66.31 41.48
C ALA A 269 14.12 -67.68 41.65
N SER A 270 14.09 -68.52 40.62
CA SER A 270 13.50 -69.87 40.74
C SER A 270 14.21 -70.98 39.95
N ASN A 271 15.55 -70.95 39.87
CA ASN A 271 16.33 -72.13 39.47
C ASN A 271 17.65 -72.26 40.24
N GLY A 272 17.52 -72.53 41.54
CA GLY A 272 18.47 -73.25 42.39
C GLY A 272 17.60 -73.82 43.53
N GLU A 273 17.56 -75.10 43.84
CA GLU A 273 18.54 -76.18 43.74
C GLU A 273 17.85 -77.56 43.70
N VAL A 274 18.68 -78.60 43.54
CA VAL A 274 18.52 -79.99 44.00
C VAL A 274 17.82 -80.96 43.03
N TYR A 275 18.59 -81.66 42.18
CA TYR A 275 19.28 -82.92 42.48
C TYR A 275 20.40 -83.19 41.46
#